data_AF-A0A2E8VT96-F1
#
_entry.id   AF-A0A2E8VT96-F1
#
_cell.length_a   1.000
_cell.length_b   1.000
_cell.length_c   1.000
_cell.angle_alpha   90.00
_cell.angle_beta   90.00
_cell.angle_gamma   90.00
#
_symmetry.space_group_name_H-M   'P 1'
#
loop_
_entity.id
_entity.type
_entity.pdbx_description
1 polymer ?
#
loop_
_entity_poly.entity_id
_entity_poly.type
_entity_poly.pdbx_seq_one_letter_code
_entity_poly.pdbx_strand_id
1 'polypeptide(L)'
;MTQLNSVTGPIDTSELGFTLMHEHVMVAASGLYDYYPDLLGDNREERAIDCLKKAKAGGIDTMVDATTFDLGRNAPMLQRVSEASGVKIINTTGWWLDVPRFLNSVSANQMAREFIKDIEEGFRGTDVKAGIIKCAADRDGVTPDLEVMARAAARTQVATGLPMMVHSFPTGQVARRQIKIFKEEGVDLTRVKIDHCNDTTDTEYLKWILDQGCFLGLDRYPGALVSPHMRTVTLKRLMDDGYGDRLCPAHDCICLHIMKERPDGTMPEVHQFQEQNPDQFLYMHNHVIPDLKGMGVTDAQIHGLFVDNPKRFFEGG
;
A
#
# COMPACT_ATOMS: atom_id res chain seq x y z
N MET A 1 -21.00 12.33 -4.80
CA MET A 1 -19.54 12.19 -4.89
C MET A 1 -19.11 11.30 -3.73
N THR A 2 -18.17 10.39 -3.94
CA THR A 2 -17.79 9.37 -2.95
C THR A 2 -16.84 9.98 -1.94
N GLN A 3 -17.11 9.76 -0.65
CA GLN A 3 -16.26 10.24 0.44
C GLN A 3 -15.29 9.14 0.87
N LEU A 4 -14.02 9.48 1.06
CA LEU A 4 -12.96 8.57 1.48
C LEU A 4 -12.34 9.09 2.78
N ASN A 5 -12.20 8.23 3.78
CA ASN A 5 -11.50 8.61 5.01
C ASN A 5 -10.00 8.80 4.75
N SER A 6 -9.47 9.94 5.18
CA SER A 6 -8.02 10.18 5.31
C SER A 6 -7.66 10.43 6.77
N VAL A 7 -6.37 10.51 7.07
CA VAL A 7 -5.89 10.82 8.42
C VAL A 7 -6.27 12.23 8.91
N THR A 8 -6.65 13.13 8.01
CA THR A 8 -7.14 14.49 8.33
C THR A 8 -8.66 14.61 8.18
N GLY A 9 -9.38 13.49 8.10
CA GLY A 9 -10.83 13.42 7.94
C GLY A 9 -11.27 13.02 6.53
N PRO A 10 -12.58 12.95 6.26
CA PRO A 10 -13.10 12.59 4.94
C PRO A 10 -12.69 13.59 3.87
N ILE A 11 -12.33 13.08 2.69
CA ILE A 11 -12.06 13.85 1.48
C ILE A 11 -12.93 13.33 0.33
N ASP A 12 -13.19 14.19 -0.66
CA ASP A 12 -13.86 13.73 -1.87
C ASP A 12 -12.89 12.96 -2.77
N THR A 13 -13.33 11.86 -3.39
CA THR A 13 -12.48 11.08 -4.31
C THR A 13 -12.00 11.90 -5.52
N SER A 14 -12.67 13.00 -5.87
CA SER A 14 -12.18 13.95 -6.89
C SER A 14 -10.97 14.79 -6.43
N GLU A 15 -10.68 14.84 -5.14
CA GLU A 15 -9.57 15.60 -4.56
C GLU A 15 -8.28 14.77 -4.42
N LEU A 16 -8.29 13.50 -4.80
CA LEU A 16 -7.15 12.60 -4.69
C LEU A 16 -5.92 13.12 -5.46
N GLY A 17 -6.11 13.63 -6.68
CA GLY A 17 -5.00 14.08 -7.52
C GLY A 17 -4.04 12.94 -7.87
N PHE A 18 -2.76 13.26 -8.07
CA PHE A 18 -1.73 12.23 -8.32
C PHE A 18 -1.53 11.37 -7.07
N THR A 19 -1.87 10.08 -7.16
CA THR A 19 -1.97 9.18 -6.01
C THR A 19 -1.02 7.99 -6.13
N LEU A 20 -0.19 7.80 -5.10
CA LEU A 20 0.61 6.59 -4.91
C LEU A 20 -0.18 5.57 -4.07
N MET A 21 -0.55 4.45 -4.69
CA MET A 21 -1.51 3.49 -4.12
C MET A 21 -0.91 2.47 -3.14
N HIS A 22 0.38 2.53 -2.83
CA HIS A 22 1.04 1.67 -1.85
C HIS A 22 2.38 2.29 -1.43
N GLU A 23 2.39 2.89 -0.25
CA GLU A 23 3.55 3.53 0.35
C GLU A 23 3.51 3.37 1.87
N HIS A 24 4.54 3.86 2.55
CA HIS A 24 4.66 3.84 4.00
C HIS A 24 5.30 5.13 4.51
N VAL A 25 4.76 5.72 5.59
CA VAL A 25 5.52 6.72 6.35
C VAL A 25 6.53 6.02 7.25
N MET A 26 6.13 4.93 7.90
CA MET A 26 6.98 4.14 8.77
C MET A 26 6.59 2.66 8.68
N VAL A 27 7.59 1.79 8.77
CA VAL A 27 7.44 0.36 8.97
C VAL A 27 8.19 -0.03 10.24
N ALA A 28 7.51 -0.63 11.21
CA ALA A 28 8.07 -1.00 12.50
C ALA A 28 7.23 -2.09 13.17
N ALA A 29 7.60 -2.53 14.37
CA ALA A 29 6.69 -3.31 15.21
C ALA A 29 5.60 -2.41 15.83
N SER A 30 4.43 -2.98 16.14
CA SER A 30 3.37 -2.29 16.89
C SER A 30 3.91 -1.60 18.15
N GLY A 31 3.60 -0.32 18.32
CA GLY A 31 3.98 0.47 19.50
C GLY A 31 5.44 0.94 19.54
N LEU A 32 6.27 0.59 18.54
CA LEU A 32 7.69 1.01 18.51
C LEU A 32 7.85 2.53 18.59
N TYR A 33 6.97 3.29 17.92
CA TYR A 33 7.00 4.75 17.92
C TYR A 33 6.90 5.38 19.31
N ASP A 34 6.22 4.70 20.26
CA ASP A 34 5.96 5.20 21.60
C ASP A 34 6.87 4.57 22.65
N TYR A 35 7.16 3.27 22.53
CA TYR A 35 7.89 2.50 23.54
C TYR A 35 9.39 2.37 23.28
N TYR A 36 9.85 2.50 22.03
CA TYR A 36 11.26 2.48 21.66
C TYR A 36 11.59 3.59 20.63
N PRO A 37 11.23 4.85 20.91
CA PRO A 37 11.34 5.95 19.95
C PRO A 37 12.78 6.23 19.50
N ASP A 38 13.76 5.97 20.37
CA ASP A 38 15.18 6.24 20.11
C ASP A 38 15.73 5.41 18.93
N LEU A 39 15.11 4.26 18.62
CA LEU A 39 15.50 3.43 17.47
C LEU A 39 15.20 4.10 16.12
N LEU A 40 14.28 5.05 16.08
CA LEU A 40 13.98 5.86 14.87
C LEU A 40 14.95 7.03 14.71
N GLY A 41 15.77 7.28 15.74
CA GLY A 41 16.69 8.40 15.85
C GLY A 41 16.00 9.73 16.14
N ASP A 42 16.82 10.76 16.28
CA ASP A 42 16.38 12.13 16.53
C ASP A 42 15.56 12.68 15.37
N ASN A 43 14.71 13.67 15.68
CA ASN A 43 13.91 14.43 14.72
C ASN A 43 13.09 13.55 13.76
N ARG A 44 12.66 12.37 14.23
CA ARG A 44 11.95 11.38 13.40
C ARG A 44 10.71 11.95 12.72
N GLU A 45 9.96 12.81 13.41
CA GLU A 45 8.76 13.40 12.84
C GLU A 45 9.12 14.48 11.80
N GLU A 46 10.09 15.36 12.05
CA GLU A 46 10.53 16.32 11.05
C GLU A 46 11.07 15.64 9.79
N ARG A 47 11.81 14.53 9.93
CA ARG A 47 12.33 13.75 8.79
C ARG A 47 11.20 13.20 7.92
N ALA A 48 10.10 12.72 8.52
CA ALA A 48 8.93 12.27 7.76
C ALA A 48 8.25 13.42 7.04
N ILE A 49 8.06 14.55 7.73
CA ILE A 49 7.48 15.77 7.18
C ILE A 49 8.31 16.26 5.98
N ASP A 50 9.63 16.36 6.13
CA ASP A 50 10.52 16.85 5.07
C ASP A 50 10.56 15.90 3.87
N CYS A 51 10.49 14.59 4.11
CA CYS A 51 10.38 13.59 3.06
C CYS A 51 9.10 13.81 2.23
N LEU A 52 7.94 13.93 2.89
CA LEU A 52 6.67 14.15 2.18
C LEU A 52 6.50 15.56 1.62
N LYS A 53 7.15 16.59 2.19
CA LYS A 53 7.21 17.93 1.58
C LYS A 53 7.92 17.88 0.23
N LYS A 54 9.01 17.12 0.12
CA LYS A 54 9.70 16.91 -1.17
C LYS A 54 8.79 16.17 -2.16
N ALA A 55 8.08 15.14 -1.70
CA ALA A 55 7.09 14.44 -2.52
C ALA A 55 5.98 15.40 -3.02
N LYS A 56 5.42 16.22 -2.12
CA LYS A 56 4.38 17.21 -2.46
C LYS A 56 4.86 18.24 -3.46
N ALA A 57 6.05 18.80 -3.24
CA ALA A 57 6.67 19.75 -4.15
C ALA A 57 6.99 19.14 -5.53
N GLY A 58 7.23 17.83 -5.58
CA GLY A 58 7.45 17.07 -6.80
C GLY A 58 6.17 16.58 -7.50
N GLY A 59 4.98 16.93 -6.99
CA GLY A 59 3.70 16.66 -7.65
C GLY A 59 2.89 15.48 -7.08
N ILE A 60 3.30 14.90 -5.94
CA ILE A 60 2.50 13.86 -5.28
C ILE A 60 1.42 14.51 -4.42
N ASP A 61 0.15 14.18 -4.68
CA ASP A 61 -0.98 14.77 -3.95
C ASP A 61 -1.45 13.90 -2.79
N THR A 62 -1.52 12.60 -3.02
CA THR A 62 -2.06 11.61 -2.08
C THR A 62 -1.19 10.37 -2.05
N MET A 63 -1.08 9.74 -0.89
CA MET A 63 -0.55 8.38 -0.77
C MET A 63 -1.46 7.50 0.08
N VAL A 64 -1.47 6.21 -0.22
CA VAL A 64 -2.02 5.18 0.67
C VAL A 64 -0.89 4.67 1.56
N ASP A 65 -0.94 4.99 2.85
CA ASP A 65 -0.08 4.37 3.85
C ASP A 65 -0.61 2.98 4.17
N ALA A 66 0.13 1.97 3.71
CA ALA A 66 -0.22 0.57 3.79
C ALA A 66 0.24 -0.09 5.09
N THR A 67 0.57 0.69 6.12
CA THR A 67 1.02 0.19 7.43
C THR A 67 -0.19 -0.23 8.28
N THR A 68 -0.27 -1.53 8.58
CA THR A 68 -1.27 -2.14 9.47
C THR A 68 -0.84 -2.05 10.93
N PHE A 69 -1.70 -2.49 11.85
CA PHE A 69 -1.40 -2.47 13.29
C PHE A 69 -0.08 -3.18 13.60
N ASP A 70 0.10 -4.40 13.09
CA ASP A 70 1.28 -5.23 13.29
C ASP A 70 2.54 -4.64 12.66
N LEU A 71 2.38 -3.86 11.59
CA LEU A 71 3.46 -3.17 10.88
C LEU A 71 3.79 -1.78 11.48
N GLY A 72 3.25 -1.45 12.65
CA GLY A 72 3.65 -0.27 13.41
C GLY A 72 2.82 0.99 13.14
N ARG A 73 1.60 0.87 12.65
CA ARG A 73 0.69 2.01 12.39
C ARG A 73 0.62 2.97 13.60
N ASN A 74 0.83 4.27 13.35
CA ASN A 74 0.64 5.33 14.33
C ASN A 74 -0.20 6.48 13.73
N ALA A 75 -1.51 6.45 13.94
CA ALA A 75 -2.44 7.39 13.32
C ALA A 75 -2.22 8.86 13.71
N PRO A 76 -1.93 9.22 14.98
CA PRO A 76 -1.61 10.60 15.35
C PRO A 76 -0.37 11.14 14.63
N MET A 77 0.67 10.31 14.47
CA MET A 77 1.86 10.70 13.71
C MET A 77 1.52 10.93 12.23
N LEU A 78 0.76 10.01 11.60
CA LEU A 78 0.35 10.18 10.20
C LEU A 78 -0.47 11.45 9.99
N GLN A 79 -1.36 11.80 10.93
CA GLN A 79 -2.13 13.05 10.88
C GLN A 79 -1.21 14.28 10.88
N ARG A 80 -0.29 14.38 11.84
CA ARG A 80 0.66 15.51 11.91
C ARG A 80 1.54 15.61 10.67
N VAL A 81 2.01 14.47 10.17
CA VAL A 81 2.83 14.41 8.94
C VAL A 81 2.02 14.84 7.72
N SER A 82 0.77 14.41 7.59
CA SER A 82 -0.12 14.81 6.48
C SER A 82 -0.39 16.32 6.51
N GLU A 83 -0.75 16.86 7.68
CA GLU A 83 -1.04 18.29 7.85
C GLU A 83 0.18 19.17 7.53
N ALA A 84 1.36 18.80 8.03
CA ALA A 84 2.57 19.61 7.87
C ALA A 84 3.23 19.48 6.48
N SER A 85 3.02 18.36 5.78
CA SER A 85 3.59 18.14 4.44
C SER A 85 2.66 18.56 3.30
N GLY A 86 1.34 18.56 3.52
CA GLY A 86 0.34 18.80 2.50
C GLY A 86 0.06 17.61 1.57
N VAL A 87 0.67 16.45 1.82
CA VAL A 87 0.29 15.17 1.18
C VAL A 87 -0.92 14.60 1.93
N LYS A 88 -1.97 14.22 1.21
CA LYS A 88 -3.12 13.52 1.83
C LYS A 88 -2.72 12.06 2.08
N ILE A 89 -2.99 11.55 3.27
CA ILE A 89 -2.65 10.16 3.60
C ILE A 89 -3.94 9.37 3.86
N ILE A 90 -4.16 8.35 3.03
CA ILE A 90 -5.18 7.32 3.25
C ILE A 90 -4.55 6.21 4.08
N ASN A 91 -5.12 5.94 5.24
CA ASN A 91 -4.61 4.96 6.19
C ASN A 91 -5.33 3.61 6.06
N THR A 92 -4.71 2.60 6.67
CA THR A 92 -5.11 1.20 6.49
C THR A 92 -5.52 0.55 7.81
N THR A 93 -6.65 -0.17 7.82
CA THR A 93 -6.93 -1.23 8.82
C THR A 93 -6.58 -2.61 8.25
N GLY A 94 -6.58 -3.63 9.11
CA GLY A 94 -6.24 -5.00 8.72
C GLY A 94 -4.91 -5.46 9.29
N TRP A 95 -4.27 -6.39 8.59
CA TRP A 95 -3.12 -7.14 9.10
C TRP A 95 -2.07 -7.43 8.04
N TRP A 96 -0.80 -7.37 8.40
CA TRP A 96 0.31 -7.80 7.56
C TRP A 96 0.69 -9.26 7.90
N LEU A 97 1.97 -9.59 8.03
CA LEU A 97 2.46 -10.98 8.10
C LEU A 97 2.76 -11.45 9.52
N ASP A 98 2.82 -10.54 10.50
CA ASP A 98 3.29 -10.90 11.84
C ASP A 98 2.26 -11.77 12.57
N VAL A 99 2.73 -12.86 13.19
CA VAL A 99 1.87 -13.81 13.92
C VAL A 99 2.17 -13.79 15.43
N PRO A 100 1.74 -12.74 16.17
CA PRO A 100 1.91 -12.68 17.61
C PRO A 100 1.04 -13.71 18.34
N ARG A 101 1.41 -14.04 19.57
CA ARG A 101 0.80 -15.15 20.35
C ARG A 101 -0.72 -15.12 20.45
N PHE A 102 -1.33 -13.94 20.45
CA PHE A 102 -2.78 -13.82 20.59
C PHE A 102 -3.54 -14.32 19.35
N LEU A 103 -2.91 -14.34 18.16
CA LEU A 103 -3.56 -14.81 16.94
C LEU A 103 -3.97 -16.28 17.02
N ASN A 104 -3.26 -17.08 17.82
CA ASN A 104 -3.61 -18.48 18.09
C ASN A 104 -5.01 -18.66 18.72
N SER A 105 -5.65 -17.60 19.21
CA SER A 105 -6.92 -17.65 19.92
C SER A 105 -8.02 -16.77 19.31
N VAL A 106 -7.69 -15.93 18.32
CA VAL A 106 -8.70 -15.08 17.68
C VAL A 106 -9.30 -15.75 16.47
N SER A 107 -10.60 -15.55 16.29
CA SER A 107 -11.32 -15.94 15.08
C SER A 107 -11.36 -14.79 14.07
N ALA A 108 -11.63 -15.14 12.81
CA ALA A 108 -11.85 -14.17 11.75
C ALA A 108 -12.97 -13.18 12.09
N ASN A 109 -14.02 -13.63 12.79
CA ASN A 109 -15.12 -12.76 13.23
C ASN A 109 -14.70 -11.77 14.32
N GLN A 110 -13.79 -12.15 15.22
CA GLN A 110 -13.29 -11.22 16.24
C GLN A 110 -12.46 -10.11 15.58
N MET A 111 -11.53 -10.48 14.70
CA MET A 111 -10.69 -9.50 14.01
C MET A 111 -11.50 -8.63 13.04
N ALA A 112 -12.47 -9.20 12.32
CA ALA A 112 -13.36 -8.42 11.46
C ALA A 112 -14.11 -7.33 12.24
N ARG A 113 -14.57 -7.62 13.47
CA ARG A 113 -15.20 -6.61 14.33
C ARG A 113 -14.25 -5.50 14.75
N GLU A 114 -12.98 -5.81 14.99
CA GLU A 114 -11.99 -4.77 15.30
C GLU A 114 -11.72 -3.89 14.08
N PHE A 115 -11.55 -4.49 12.90
CA PHE A 115 -11.35 -3.72 11.66
C PHE A 115 -12.58 -2.89 11.26
N ILE A 116 -13.80 -3.39 11.47
CA ILE A 116 -15.03 -2.62 11.22
C ILE A 116 -15.08 -1.39 12.10
N LYS A 117 -14.73 -1.52 13.39
CA LYS A 117 -14.72 -0.38 14.29
C LYS A 117 -13.59 0.62 13.96
N ASP A 118 -12.43 0.17 13.46
CA ASP A 118 -11.40 1.07 12.92
C ASP A 118 -11.95 1.96 11.77
N ILE A 119 -12.94 1.46 11.02
CA ILE A 119 -13.60 2.17 9.91
C ILE A 119 -14.74 3.06 10.41
N GLU A 120 -15.58 2.56 11.32
CA GLU A 120 -16.81 3.24 11.75
C GLU A 120 -16.58 4.23 12.90
N GLU A 121 -15.70 3.88 13.83
CA GLU A 121 -15.45 4.60 15.07
C GLU A 121 -14.08 5.30 15.06
N GLY A 122 -13.09 4.71 14.39
CA GLY A 122 -11.71 5.23 14.33
C GLY A 122 -10.71 4.33 15.05
N PHE A 123 -9.42 4.54 14.77
CA PHE A 123 -8.33 3.86 15.45
C PHE A 123 -8.30 4.28 16.92
N ARG A 124 -8.37 3.29 17.83
CA ARG A 124 -8.56 3.51 19.27
C ARG A 124 -7.72 4.65 19.85
N GLY A 125 -8.41 5.56 20.55
CA GLY A 125 -7.80 6.76 21.13
C GLY A 125 -7.67 7.93 20.14
N THR A 126 -8.22 7.81 18.92
CA THR A 126 -8.23 8.85 17.89
C THR A 126 -9.57 8.84 17.15
N ASP A 127 -9.92 9.95 16.50
CA ASP A 127 -11.06 10.04 15.58
C ASP A 127 -10.69 9.70 14.13
N VAL A 128 -9.45 9.23 13.91
CA VAL A 128 -8.92 8.90 12.59
C VAL A 128 -9.44 7.54 12.15
N LYS A 129 -10.20 7.50 11.06
CA LYS A 129 -10.84 6.29 10.52
C LYS A 129 -10.05 5.70 9.37
N ALA A 130 -10.12 4.38 9.22
CA ALA A 130 -9.50 3.67 8.10
C ALA A 130 -10.16 4.03 6.76
N GLY A 131 -9.34 4.25 5.72
CA GLY A 131 -9.78 4.46 4.34
C GLY A 131 -9.68 3.22 3.44
N ILE A 132 -8.90 2.22 3.85
CA ILE A 132 -8.72 0.95 3.13
C ILE A 132 -8.46 -0.22 4.08
N ILE A 133 -8.75 -1.44 3.63
CA ILE A 133 -8.49 -2.69 4.36
C ILE A 133 -7.24 -3.36 3.76
N LYS A 134 -6.37 -3.94 4.58
CA LYS A 134 -5.22 -4.75 4.12
C LYS A 134 -5.18 -6.14 4.72
N CYS A 135 -4.78 -7.13 3.92
CA CYS A 135 -4.34 -8.43 4.39
C CYS A 135 -3.08 -8.87 3.62
N ALA A 136 -2.35 -9.85 4.15
CA ALA A 136 -1.12 -10.31 3.55
C ALA A 136 -0.96 -11.84 3.54
N ALA A 137 -0.26 -12.33 2.52
CA ALA A 137 0.38 -13.64 2.49
C ALA A 137 1.61 -13.56 1.58
N ASP A 138 2.71 -14.25 1.92
CA ASP A 138 3.99 -14.13 1.22
C ASP A 138 4.53 -15.52 0.80
N ARG A 139 5.85 -15.73 0.80
CA ARG A 139 6.55 -16.93 0.30
C ARG A 139 6.03 -18.25 0.87
N ASP A 140 5.57 -18.25 2.12
CA ASP A 140 5.01 -19.45 2.78
C ASP A 140 3.56 -19.75 2.36
N GLY A 141 3.01 -18.96 1.44
CA GLY A 141 1.63 -19.02 1.01
C GLY A 141 0.66 -18.47 2.07
N VAL A 142 -0.60 -18.86 1.96
CA VAL A 142 -1.62 -18.52 2.96
C VAL A 142 -1.54 -19.54 4.09
N THR A 143 -0.79 -19.21 5.14
CA THR A 143 -0.71 -20.03 6.36
C THR A 143 -2.05 -20.05 7.10
N PRO A 144 -2.28 -20.98 8.06
CA PRO A 144 -3.52 -21.01 8.82
C PRO A 144 -3.87 -19.68 9.49
N ASP A 145 -2.89 -19.02 10.12
CA ASP A 145 -3.10 -17.74 10.81
C ASP A 145 -3.40 -16.61 9.81
N LEU A 146 -2.72 -16.59 8.67
CA LEU A 146 -2.97 -15.60 7.62
C LEU A 146 -4.29 -15.86 6.88
N GLU A 147 -4.80 -17.11 6.84
CA GLU A 147 -6.16 -17.39 6.36
C GLU A 147 -7.21 -16.79 7.31
N VAL A 148 -6.98 -16.85 8.64
CA VAL A 148 -7.86 -16.17 9.61
C VAL A 148 -7.90 -14.67 9.34
N MET A 149 -6.75 -14.04 9.10
CA MET A 149 -6.67 -12.60 8.77
C MET A 149 -7.27 -12.27 7.41
N ALA A 150 -7.05 -13.09 6.38
CA ALA A 150 -7.64 -12.91 5.06
C ALA A 150 -9.18 -12.98 5.11
N ARG A 151 -9.73 -13.94 5.87
CA ARG A 151 -11.18 -14.04 6.09
C ARG A 151 -11.72 -12.89 6.94
N ALA A 152 -10.95 -12.40 7.91
CA ALA A 152 -11.33 -11.22 8.69
C ALA A 152 -11.44 -9.98 7.79
N ALA A 153 -10.42 -9.71 6.97
CA ALA A 153 -10.39 -8.61 6.02
C ALA A 153 -11.53 -8.72 4.98
N ALA A 154 -11.78 -9.92 4.46
CA ALA A 154 -12.89 -10.20 3.56
C ALA A 154 -14.26 -9.85 4.17
N ARG A 155 -14.52 -10.31 5.40
CA ARG A 155 -15.77 -10.01 6.12
C ARG A 155 -15.92 -8.53 6.42
N THR A 156 -14.83 -7.83 6.73
CA THR A 156 -14.82 -6.38 6.88
C THR A 156 -15.19 -5.69 5.57
N GLN A 157 -14.66 -6.12 4.42
CA GLN A 157 -15.07 -5.56 3.13
C GLN A 157 -16.56 -5.80 2.89
N VAL A 158 -17.03 -7.03 3.07
CA VAL A 158 -18.46 -7.36 2.83
C VAL A 158 -19.38 -6.52 3.71
N ALA A 159 -19.00 -6.25 4.96
CA ALA A 159 -19.80 -5.46 5.88
C ALA A 159 -19.77 -3.96 5.59
N THR A 160 -18.64 -3.40 5.16
CA THR A 160 -18.41 -1.94 5.09
C THR A 160 -18.38 -1.39 3.67
N GLY A 161 -18.14 -2.25 2.68
CA GLY A 161 -17.89 -1.86 1.30
C GLY A 161 -16.53 -1.20 1.06
N LEU A 162 -15.64 -1.01 2.05
CA LEU A 162 -14.33 -0.42 1.78
C LEU A 162 -13.46 -1.34 0.92
N PRO A 163 -12.66 -0.78 -0.02
CA PRO A 163 -11.80 -1.60 -0.86
C PRO A 163 -10.67 -2.27 -0.07
N MET A 164 -10.10 -3.31 -0.66
CA MET A 164 -9.03 -4.12 -0.07
C MET A 164 -7.73 -4.03 -0.86
N MET A 165 -6.64 -3.84 -0.14
CA MET A 165 -5.26 -4.02 -0.60
C MET A 165 -4.74 -5.37 -0.11
N VAL A 166 -4.09 -6.14 -0.99
CA VAL A 166 -3.68 -7.51 -0.67
C VAL A 166 -2.22 -7.71 -1.02
N HIS A 167 -1.36 -7.73 0.00
CA HIS A 167 0.04 -8.13 -0.15
C HIS A 167 0.09 -9.59 -0.62
N SER A 168 0.81 -9.84 -1.71
CA SER A 168 0.96 -11.17 -2.29
C SER A 168 2.40 -11.45 -2.71
N PHE A 169 2.68 -12.71 -3.03
CA PHE A 169 3.96 -13.15 -3.57
C PHE A 169 3.74 -13.75 -4.98
N PRO A 170 3.99 -12.97 -6.05
CA PRO A 170 3.63 -13.38 -7.41
C PRO A 170 4.47 -14.55 -7.93
N THR A 171 5.73 -14.70 -7.52
CA THR A 171 6.58 -15.84 -7.90
C THR A 171 5.98 -17.17 -7.45
N GLY A 172 5.30 -17.19 -6.30
CA GLY A 172 4.55 -18.36 -5.81
C GLY A 172 3.08 -18.38 -6.25
N GLN A 173 2.63 -17.42 -7.06
CA GLN A 173 1.25 -17.22 -7.48
C GLN A 173 0.22 -17.25 -6.32
N VAL A 174 0.60 -16.69 -5.16
CA VAL A 174 -0.16 -16.77 -3.90
C VAL A 174 -1.57 -16.15 -4.01
N ALA A 175 -1.74 -15.15 -4.89
CA ALA A 175 -3.03 -14.52 -5.13
C ALA A 175 -4.11 -15.51 -5.57
N ARG A 176 -3.76 -16.65 -6.17
CA ARG A 176 -4.74 -17.71 -6.50
C ARG A 176 -5.47 -18.22 -5.26
N ARG A 177 -4.74 -18.46 -4.17
CA ARG A 177 -5.35 -18.91 -2.90
C ARG A 177 -6.09 -17.78 -2.20
N GLN A 178 -5.53 -16.57 -2.19
CA GLN A 178 -6.17 -15.38 -1.59
C GLN A 178 -7.51 -15.09 -2.28
N ILE A 179 -7.54 -15.00 -3.62
CA ILE A 179 -8.76 -14.79 -4.41
C ILE A 179 -9.78 -15.92 -4.19
N LYS A 180 -9.35 -17.18 -4.07
CA LYS A 180 -10.26 -18.28 -3.74
C LYS A 180 -10.95 -18.04 -2.39
N ILE A 181 -10.21 -17.64 -1.35
CA ILE A 181 -10.78 -17.32 -0.03
C ILE A 181 -11.75 -16.15 -0.13
N PHE A 182 -11.40 -15.10 -0.88
CA PHE A 182 -12.26 -13.93 -1.06
C PHE A 182 -13.58 -14.28 -1.76
N LYS A 183 -13.55 -15.16 -2.77
CA LYS A 183 -14.78 -15.69 -3.40
C LYS A 183 -15.63 -16.50 -2.43
N GLU A 184 -15.01 -17.33 -1.58
CA GLU A 184 -15.71 -18.10 -0.55
C GLU A 184 -16.39 -17.20 0.49
N GLU A 185 -15.80 -16.04 0.80
CA GLU A 185 -16.33 -15.06 1.76
C GLU A 185 -17.28 -14.03 1.12
N GLY A 186 -17.48 -14.06 -0.20
CA GLY A 186 -18.40 -13.16 -0.91
C GLY A 186 -17.87 -11.75 -1.16
N VAL A 187 -16.55 -11.58 -1.21
CA VAL A 187 -15.87 -10.31 -1.53
C VAL A 187 -16.16 -9.89 -2.97
N ASP A 188 -16.41 -8.59 -3.16
CA ASP A 188 -16.43 -7.97 -4.47
C ASP A 188 -15.00 -7.76 -4.97
N LEU A 189 -14.54 -8.64 -5.86
CA LEU A 189 -13.18 -8.60 -6.39
C LEU A 189 -12.88 -7.36 -7.24
N THR A 190 -13.90 -6.64 -7.72
CA THR A 190 -13.68 -5.36 -8.43
C THR A 190 -13.15 -4.26 -7.51
N ARG A 191 -13.22 -4.50 -6.19
CA ARG A 191 -12.72 -3.60 -5.14
C ARG A 191 -11.49 -4.16 -4.42
N VAL A 192 -10.76 -5.08 -5.07
CA VAL A 192 -9.55 -5.71 -4.54
C VAL A 192 -8.34 -5.34 -5.41
N LYS A 193 -7.28 -4.81 -4.80
CA LYS A 193 -5.97 -4.58 -5.42
C LYS A 193 -4.99 -5.65 -4.91
N ILE A 194 -4.47 -6.47 -5.82
CA ILE A 194 -3.41 -7.45 -5.51
C ILE A 194 -2.05 -6.78 -5.73
N ASP A 195 -1.21 -6.76 -4.71
CA ASP A 195 0.02 -5.98 -4.69
C ASP A 195 1.26 -6.80 -5.03
N HIS A 196 2.35 -6.07 -5.27
CA HIS A 196 3.67 -6.58 -5.64
C HIS A 196 3.69 -7.32 -6.97
N CYS A 197 2.70 -7.11 -7.82
CA CYS A 197 2.55 -7.80 -9.09
C CYS A 197 3.69 -7.53 -10.09
N ASN A 198 4.46 -6.47 -9.89
CA ASN A 198 5.66 -6.19 -10.70
C ASN A 198 6.93 -6.94 -10.23
N ASP A 199 6.86 -7.75 -9.16
CA ASP A 199 7.95 -8.68 -8.79
C ASP A 199 8.02 -9.91 -9.72
N THR A 200 7.14 -10.01 -10.72
CA THR A 200 7.19 -10.98 -11.80
C THR A 200 6.98 -10.30 -13.16
N THR A 201 7.41 -10.96 -14.24
CA THR A 201 7.07 -10.60 -15.63
C THR A 201 6.09 -11.60 -16.27
N ASP A 202 5.53 -12.52 -15.48
CA ASP A 202 4.54 -13.51 -15.92
C ASP A 202 3.18 -12.83 -16.21
N THR A 203 3.04 -12.32 -17.43
CA THR A 203 1.81 -11.65 -17.85
C THR A 203 0.59 -12.57 -17.91
N GLU A 204 0.75 -13.89 -18.02
CA GLU A 204 -0.40 -14.80 -18.01
C GLU A 204 -1.02 -14.86 -16.60
N TYR A 205 -0.18 -14.95 -15.57
CA TYR A 205 -0.63 -14.87 -14.19
C TYR A 205 -1.25 -13.50 -13.85
N LEU A 206 -0.62 -12.41 -14.29
CA LEU A 206 -1.12 -11.05 -14.04
C LEU A 206 -2.48 -10.81 -14.71
N LYS A 207 -2.63 -11.23 -15.98
CA LYS A 207 -3.92 -11.20 -16.68
C LYS A 207 -4.96 -12.07 -15.99
N TRP A 208 -4.58 -13.26 -15.53
CA TRP A 208 -5.50 -14.12 -14.78
C TRP A 208 -6.08 -13.42 -13.55
N ILE A 209 -5.27 -12.64 -12.80
CA ILE A 209 -5.75 -11.83 -11.66
C ILE A 209 -6.74 -10.75 -12.14
N LEU A 210 -6.38 -9.99 -13.18
CA LEU A 210 -7.23 -8.95 -13.77
C LEU A 210 -8.57 -9.53 -14.27
N ASP A 211 -8.55 -10.72 -14.86
CA ASP A 211 -9.75 -11.41 -15.35
C ASP A 211 -10.68 -11.87 -14.21
N GLN A 212 -10.20 -11.89 -12.96
CA GLN A 212 -11.08 -12.10 -11.79
C GLN A 212 -11.84 -10.82 -11.38
N GLY A 213 -11.49 -9.66 -11.95
CA GLY A 213 -12.05 -8.35 -11.63
C GLY A 213 -11.10 -7.44 -10.84
N CYS A 214 -10.02 -7.98 -10.27
CA CYS A 214 -9.10 -7.23 -9.41
C CYS A 214 -8.33 -6.11 -10.15
N PHE A 215 -7.82 -5.18 -9.35
CA PHE A 215 -6.74 -4.26 -9.72
C PHE A 215 -5.38 -4.88 -9.43
N LEU A 216 -4.33 -4.39 -10.10
CA LEU A 216 -2.94 -4.76 -9.82
C LEU A 216 -2.16 -3.60 -9.21
N GLY A 217 -1.52 -3.85 -8.07
CA GLY A 217 -0.42 -3.05 -7.55
C GLY A 217 0.88 -3.42 -8.25
N LEU A 218 1.38 -2.51 -9.10
CA LEU A 218 2.73 -2.61 -9.68
C LEU A 218 3.66 -1.74 -8.85
N ASP A 219 3.77 -2.10 -7.58
CA ASP A 219 4.08 -1.16 -6.51
C ASP A 219 5.47 -1.33 -5.90
N ARG A 220 6.38 -2.11 -6.48
CA ARG A 220 7.77 -2.19 -6.02
C ARG A 220 8.78 -1.68 -7.03
N TYR A 221 8.78 -0.37 -7.28
CA TYR A 221 9.84 0.30 -8.04
C TYR A 221 10.89 0.91 -7.11
N PRO A 222 12.21 0.83 -7.43
CA PRO A 222 12.84 0.13 -8.57
C PRO A 222 12.80 -1.41 -8.46
N GLY A 223 12.62 -1.93 -7.24
CA GLY A 223 12.50 -3.36 -6.93
C GLY A 223 13.82 -4.16 -7.02
N ALA A 224 13.79 -5.43 -6.59
CA ALA A 224 14.99 -6.26 -6.45
C ALA A 224 15.06 -7.48 -7.38
N LEU A 225 13.93 -8.18 -7.60
CA LEU A 225 13.90 -9.45 -8.37
C LEU A 225 13.81 -9.25 -9.89
N VAL A 226 13.07 -8.23 -10.30
CA VAL A 226 12.90 -7.81 -11.69
C VAL A 226 13.49 -6.41 -11.84
N SER A 227 14.23 -6.18 -12.92
CA SER A 227 14.85 -4.88 -13.19
C SER A 227 13.79 -3.78 -13.37
N PRO A 228 14.11 -2.51 -13.03
CA PRO A 228 13.14 -1.42 -13.16
C PRO A 228 12.54 -1.30 -14.56
N HIS A 229 13.38 -1.40 -15.59
CA HIS A 229 12.91 -1.34 -16.98
C HIS A 229 11.95 -2.49 -17.33
N MET A 230 12.25 -3.73 -16.91
CA MET A 230 11.35 -4.86 -17.19
C MET A 230 10.02 -4.79 -16.43
N ARG A 231 9.99 -4.14 -15.26
CA ARG A 231 8.73 -3.78 -14.58
C ARG A 231 7.91 -2.82 -15.43
N THR A 232 8.54 -1.78 -15.97
CA THR A 232 7.87 -0.81 -16.85
C THR A 232 7.39 -1.45 -18.16
N VAL A 233 8.19 -2.32 -18.78
CA VAL A 233 7.81 -3.08 -19.98
C VAL A 233 6.60 -3.97 -19.69
N THR A 234 6.56 -4.62 -18.53
CA THR A 234 5.41 -5.44 -18.10
C THR A 234 4.16 -4.59 -17.88
N LEU A 235 4.29 -3.43 -17.22
CA LEU A 235 3.22 -2.44 -17.08
C LEU A 235 2.66 -2.04 -18.46
N LYS A 236 3.53 -1.62 -19.38
CA LYS A 236 3.12 -1.23 -20.74
C LYS A 236 2.44 -2.39 -21.49
N ARG A 237 2.99 -3.61 -21.42
CA ARG A 237 2.37 -4.78 -22.05
C ARG A 237 0.91 -4.96 -21.60
N LEU A 238 0.64 -4.86 -20.30
CA LEU A 238 -0.72 -4.96 -19.76
C LEU A 238 -1.62 -3.80 -20.22
N MET A 239 -1.07 -2.59 -20.36
CA MET A 239 -1.81 -1.45 -20.93
C MET A 239 -2.19 -1.70 -22.39
N ASP A 240 -1.27 -2.21 -23.21
CA ASP A 240 -1.52 -2.54 -24.63
C ASP A 240 -2.56 -3.65 -24.79
N ASP A 241 -2.57 -4.59 -23.86
CA ASP A 241 -3.53 -5.68 -23.80
C ASP A 241 -4.91 -5.23 -23.29
N GLY A 242 -5.11 -3.93 -23.03
CA GLY A 242 -6.41 -3.33 -22.70
C GLY A 242 -6.74 -3.25 -21.21
N TYR A 243 -5.79 -3.53 -20.32
CA TYR A 243 -6.01 -3.56 -18.87
C TYR A 243 -5.64 -2.26 -18.14
N GLY A 244 -5.31 -1.19 -18.88
CA GLY A 244 -4.74 0.05 -18.32
C GLY A 244 -5.60 0.74 -17.26
N ASP A 245 -6.89 0.44 -17.17
CA ASP A 245 -7.86 1.03 -16.23
C ASP A 245 -7.81 0.41 -14.81
N ARG A 246 -6.99 -0.62 -14.61
CA ARG A 246 -6.90 -1.38 -13.35
C ARG A 246 -5.46 -1.58 -12.85
N LEU A 247 -4.53 -0.74 -13.33
CA LEU A 247 -3.11 -0.79 -12.99
C LEU A 247 -2.77 0.39 -12.07
N CYS A 248 -2.15 0.08 -10.93
CA CYS A 248 -1.80 1.06 -9.90
C CYS A 248 -0.29 0.94 -9.59
N PRO A 249 0.59 1.60 -10.36
CA PRO A 249 2.02 1.63 -10.07
C PRO A 249 2.36 2.51 -8.85
N ALA A 250 3.32 2.08 -8.04
CA ALA A 250 3.80 2.76 -6.83
C ALA A 250 5.20 2.22 -6.42
N HIS A 251 5.68 2.52 -5.21
CA HIS A 251 7.05 2.20 -4.82
C HIS A 251 7.21 1.24 -3.64
N ASP A 252 6.22 1.14 -2.75
CA ASP A 252 6.39 0.46 -1.45
C ASP A 252 7.56 1.14 -0.69
N CYS A 253 7.63 2.48 -0.79
CA CYS A 253 8.67 3.32 -0.24
C CYS A 253 8.33 3.75 1.18
N ILE A 254 9.36 3.98 2.00
CA ILE A 254 9.23 4.28 3.42
C ILE A 254 9.92 5.63 3.72
N CYS A 255 9.29 6.51 4.52
CA CYS A 255 9.93 7.76 4.96
C CYS A 255 10.92 7.53 6.10
N LEU A 256 10.49 6.78 7.13
CA LEU A 256 11.20 6.57 8.37
C LEU A 256 11.65 5.12 8.51
N HIS A 257 12.97 4.95 8.58
CA HIS A 257 13.61 3.67 8.77
C HIS A 257 14.35 3.63 10.11
N ILE A 258 14.34 2.45 10.73
CA ILE A 258 15.28 2.11 11.78
C ILE A 258 16.65 1.91 11.11
N MET A 259 17.63 2.68 11.55
CA MET A 259 18.98 2.62 11.01
C MET A 259 19.74 1.48 11.68
N LYS A 260 20.30 0.56 10.88
CA LYS A 260 21.12 -0.54 11.41
C LYS A 260 22.56 -0.06 11.59
N GLU A 261 23.06 -0.15 12.82
CA GLU A 261 24.47 0.10 13.13
C GLU A 261 25.38 -0.80 12.28
N ARG A 262 26.47 -0.22 11.76
CA ARG A 262 27.48 -0.95 11.00
C ARG A 262 28.32 -1.83 11.95
N PRO A 263 28.98 -2.90 11.47
CA PRO A 263 29.81 -3.75 12.33
C PRO A 263 30.94 -3.04 13.08
N ASP A 264 31.32 -1.83 12.67
CA ASP A 264 32.34 -0.98 13.30
C ASP A 264 31.78 -0.02 14.37
N GLY A 265 30.48 -0.09 14.68
CA GLY A 265 29.81 0.76 15.68
C GLY A 265 29.37 2.12 15.16
N THR A 266 29.49 2.39 13.86
CA THR A 266 29.04 3.66 13.28
C THR A 266 27.59 3.56 12.77
N MET A 267 26.85 4.65 12.93
CA MET A 267 25.50 4.77 12.36
C MET A 267 25.58 5.29 10.93
N PRO A 268 24.91 4.64 9.95
CA PRO A 268 24.83 5.16 8.60
C PRO A 268 24.03 6.48 8.56
N GLU A 269 24.41 7.40 7.69
CA GLU A 269 23.66 8.65 7.46
C GLU A 269 22.40 8.41 6.61
N VAL A 270 22.44 7.44 5.70
CA VAL A 270 21.37 7.11 4.75
C VAL A 270 21.00 5.64 4.91
N HIS A 271 19.70 5.34 4.91
CA HIS A 271 19.23 3.96 4.99
C HIS A 271 19.48 3.24 3.65
N GLN A 272 19.81 1.94 3.69
CA GLN A 272 20.06 1.13 2.48
C GLN A 272 18.91 1.22 1.46
N PHE A 273 17.66 1.30 1.92
CA PHE A 273 16.49 1.46 1.04
C PHE A 273 16.57 2.75 0.22
N GLN A 274 16.99 3.86 0.83
CA GLN A 274 17.17 5.14 0.16
C GLN A 274 18.41 5.15 -0.76
N GLU A 275 19.46 4.38 -0.43
CA GLU A 275 20.59 4.19 -1.37
C GLU A 275 20.13 3.47 -2.65
N GLN A 276 19.18 2.53 -2.54
CA GLN A 276 18.63 1.79 -3.67
C GLN A 276 17.58 2.59 -4.46
N ASN A 277 16.86 3.50 -3.81
CA ASN A 277 15.95 4.44 -4.44
C ASN A 277 16.18 5.89 -3.94
N PRO A 278 17.17 6.61 -4.50
CA PRO A 278 17.47 7.98 -4.10
C PRO A 278 16.34 8.97 -4.38
N ASP A 279 15.50 8.69 -5.38
CA ASP A 279 14.35 9.52 -5.77
C ASP A 279 13.13 9.30 -4.88
N GLN A 280 13.12 8.23 -4.07
CA GLN A 280 12.04 7.89 -3.14
C GLN A 280 10.68 7.91 -3.85
N PHE A 281 9.75 8.75 -3.38
CA PHE A 281 8.40 8.91 -3.92
C PHE A 281 8.35 9.56 -5.32
N LEU A 282 9.45 10.12 -5.81
CA LEU A 282 9.54 10.75 -7.13
C LEU A 282 10.06 9.81 -8.21
N TYR A 283 10.34 8.55 -7.89
CA TYR A 283 10.85 7.58 -8.87
C TYR A 283 9.86 7.37 -10.04
N MET A 284 8.55 7.39 -9.78
CA MET A 284 7.54 7.39 -10.86
C MET A 284 7.75 8.54 -11.85
N HIS A 285 7.89 9.77 -11.35
CA HIS A 285 8.07 10.96 -12.18
C HIS A 285 9.40 10.98 -12.90
N ASN A 286 10.48 10.56 -12.23
CA ASN A 286 11.83 10.72 -12.73
C ASN A 286 12.24 9.58 -13.69
N HIS A 287 11.65 8.39 -13.55
CA HIS A 287 12.07 7.20 -14.31
C HIS A 287 10.92 6.49 -15.02
N VAL A 288 9.88 6.09 -14.30
CA VAL A 288 8.82 5.22 -14.86
C VAL A 288 7.99 5.94 -15.92
N ILE A 289 7.54 7.17 -15.64
CA ILE A 289 6.74 7.98 -16.57
C ILE A 289 7.55 8.31 -17.84
N PRO A 290 8.81 8.80 -17.76
CA PRO A 290 9.65 8.98 -18.94
C PRO A 290 9.84 7.71 -19.78
N ASP A 291 10.07 6.56 -19.14
CA ASP A 291 10.24 5.27 -19.83
C ASP A 291 8.94 4.84 -20.55
N LEU A 292 7.78 4.96 -19.88
CA LEU A 292 6.47 4.75 -20.50
C LEU A 292 6.23 5.67 -21.70
N LYS A 293 6.57 6.96 -21.60
CA LYS A 293 6.48 7.92 -22.71
C LYS A 293 7.40 7.53 -23.87
N GLY A 294 8.61 7.07 -23.57
CA GLY A 294 9.54 6.51 -24.55
C GLY A 294 8.96 5.30 -25.30
N MET A 295 8.10 4.53 -24.64
CA MET A 295 7.33 3.41 -25.22
C MET A 295 5.99 3.82 -25.85
N GLY A 296 5.73 5.12 -26.01
CA GLY A 296 4.55 5.65 -26.70
C GLY A 296 3.29 5.78 -25.85
N VAL A 297 3.38 5.68 -24.52
CA VAL A 297 2.26 5.94 -23.62
C VAL A 297 1.93 7.44 -23.60
N THR A 298 0.66 7.76 -23.81
CA THR A 298 0.17 9.15 -23.85
C THR A 298 -0.01 9.75 -22.46
N ASP A 299 -0.02 11.09 -22.35
CA ASP A 299 -0.29 11.78 -21.08
C ASP A 299 -1.66 11.42 -20.49
N ALA A 300 -2.68 11.19 -21.32
CA ALA A 300 -4.00 10.75 -20.87
C ALA A 300 -3.94 9.35 -20.22
N GLN A 301 -3.14 8.43 -20.77
CA GLN A 301 -2.94 7.11 -20.17
C GLN A 301 -2.13 7.19 -18.87
N ILE A 302 -1.12 8.06 -18.80
CA ILE A 302 -0.39 8.33 -17.55
C ILE A 302 -1.33 8.91 -16.48
N HIS A 303 -2.17 9.88 -16.84
CA HIS A 303 -3.21 10.41 -15.95
C HIS A 303 -4.14 9.28 -15.48
N GLY A 304 -4.51 8.36 -16.37
CA GLY A 304 -5.25 7.15 -16.04
C GLY A 304 -4.63 6.36 -14.89
N LEU A 305 -3.32 6.07 -14.97
CA LEU A 305 -2.62 5.26 -13.97
C LEU A 305 -2.59 5.88 -12.57
N PHE A 306 -2.44 7.20 -12.47
CA PHE A 306 -2.14 7.89 -11.20
C PHE A 306 -3.28 8.75 -10.66
N VAL A 307 -4.34 8.97 -11.43
CA VAL A 307 -5.49 9.80 -11.02
C VAL A 307 -6.78 9.02 -11.20
N ASP A 308 -7.07 8.56 -12.42
CA ASP A 308 -8.37 7.94 -12.70
C ASP A 308 -8.51 6.54 -12.08
N ASN A 309 -7.45 5.73 -12.10
CA ASN A 309 -7.45 4.39 -11.53
C ASN A 309 -7.58 4.40 -9.99
N PRO A 310 -6.80 5.20 -9.24
CA PRO A 310 -7.02 5.40 -7.80
C PRO A 310 -8.45 5.82 -7.47
N LYS A 311 -8.99 6.80 -8.20
CA LYS A 311 -10.37 7.25 -8.03
C LYS A 311 -11.38 6.12 -8.28
N ARG A 312 -11.28 5.44 -9.42
CA ARG A 312 -12.14 4.30 -9.79
C ARG A 312 -12.12 3.20 -8.73
N PHE A 313 -10.94 2.90 -8.20
CA PHE A 313 -10.77 1.88 -7.17
C PHE A 313 -11.51 2.22 -5.87
N PHE A 314 -11.42 3.47 -5.41
CA PHE A 314 -12.14 3.91 -4.22
C PHE A 314 -13.65 4.09 -4.45
N GLU A 315 -14.07 4.44 -5.67
CA GLU A 315 -15.49 4.59 -6.05
C GLU A 315 -16.21 3.26 -6.27
N GLY A 316 -15.49 2.20 -6.60
CA GLY A 316 -16.06 0.87 -6.85
C GLY A 316 -16.57 0.65 -8.27
N GLY A 317 -15.99 1.34 -9.25
CA GLY A 317 -16.36 1.25 -10.68
C GLY A 317 -17.11 2.46 -11.21
#